data_AF-A0A967GAF7-F1
#
_entry.id   AF-A0A967GAF7-F1
#
_cell.length_a   1.000
_cell.length_b   1.000
_cell.length_c   1.000
_cell.angle_alpha   90.00
_cell.angle_beta   90.00
_cell.angle_gamma   90.00
#
_symmetry.space_group_name_H-M   'P 1'
#
loop_
_entity.id
_entity.type
_entity.pdbx_description
1 polymer ?
#
loop_
_entity_poly.entity_id
_entity_poly.type
_entity_poly.pdbx_seq_one_letter_code
_entity_poly.pdbx_strand_id
1 'polypeptide(L)'
;MKIRFFIKMVSLISFIGAVVLVTETQARIIAVADCSQQQVQKAIDAAANGDTVLVPAGTATWTTSQQNRPAVVISKKGDEKQITLKGAGIGKTVITDSTGPKCFQVVIKTSETGIFSGIKEKPFRITGFTFKGTGGDALLSTTGYTNWRIDHCSFENSGRSLWVSGFGLIDHCIFDKKDNGQSIFVSHRDYAGKEHGDGSWKNPLSLGTEKAVYIEDCTFKYYAQKPNAALDGCFGARVVFRHNTLINAHVAVHGTESSGRGRSIRSYEIYSNSFDMPPPREHFTAIFLRGGTGVIFDNKLTGGYRALALATNYRSRASYPPWGKCDGSNKWDGNQQPNGYPAIDQIGRSTDSGPGTPQQLDPLYEWNNTLNGANAGIAVSGGPEVQAHIKQGRDFHNDTKRPGYTPYIYPHPLVSRATGSVTMETESQK
;
A
#
# COMPACT_ATOMS: atom_id res chain seq x y z
N MET A 1 65.80 62.06 0.66
CA MET A 1 65.07 60.78 0.51
C MET A 1 65.30 59.96 1.78
N LYS A 2 64.39 60.00 2.76
CA LYS A 2 64.50 59.30 4.06
C LYS A 2 63.35 58.29 4.14
N ILE A 3 63.66 57.00 4.13
CA ILE A 3 62.69 55.91 4.20
C ILE A 3 62.51 55.52 5.67
N ARG A 4 61.27 55.62 6.18
CA ARG A 4 60.85 55.09 7.49
C ARG A 4 60.19 53.73 7.27
N PHE A 5 60.68 52.68 7.92
CA PHE A 5 60.00 51.39 7.98
C PHE A 5 59.08 51.34 9.20
N PHE A 6 57.79 51.07 8.96
CA PHE A 6 56.79 50.74 9.98
C PHE A 6 56.72 49.22 10.14
N ILE A 7 56.88 48.72 11.36
CA ILE A 7 56.66 47.33 11.74
C ILE A 7 55.15 47.13 11.93
N LYS A 8 54.54 46.16 11.23
CA LYS A 8 53.18 45.67 11.51
C LYS A 8 53.26 44.27 12.13
N MET A 9 52.74 44.14 13.35
CA MET A 9 52.39 42.88 14.01
C MET A 9 51.37 42.11 13.16
N VAL A 10 51.59 40.81 12.96
CA VAL A 10 50.58 39.87 12.46
C VAL A 10 50.27 38.89 13.58
N SER A 11 49.01 38.89 14.04
CA SER A 11 48.48 37.96 15.03
C SER A 11 48.28 36.57 14.43
N LEU A 12 48.76 35.54 15.13
CA LEU A 12 48.61 34.13 14.80
C LEU A 12 47.25 33.63 15.30
N ILE A 13 46.35 33.21 14.40
CA ILE A 13 45.08 32.54 14.75
C ILE A 13 45.29 31.03 14.59
N SER A 14 45.31 30.29 15.70
CA SER A 14 45.35 28.83 15.70
C SER A 14 43.97 28.25 15.37
N PHE A 15 43.86 27.56 14.23
CA PHE A 15 42.68 26.81 13.83
C PHE A 15 42.79 25.37 14.37
N ILE A 16 42.06 25.04 15.44
CA ILE A 16 41.94 23.66 15.91
C ILE A 16 40.89 22.97 15.03
N GLY A 17 41.34 22.17 14.07
CA GLY A 17 40.47 21.31 13.27
C GLY A 17 39.96 20.15 14.11
N ALA A 18 38.66 20.12 14.42
CA ALA A 18 38.00 18.96 15.00
C ALA A 18 37.96 17.83 13.96
N VAL A 19 38.79 16.81 14.15
CA VAL A 19 38.71 15.56 13.39
C VAL A 19 37.45 14.83 13.85
N VAL A 20 36.37 14.95 13.08
CA VAL A 20 35.17 14.13 13.25
C VAL A 20 35.51 12.74 12.72
N LEU A 21 35.82 11.81 13.62
CA LEU A 21 35.88 10.38 13.30
C LEU A 21 34.46 9.92 12.93
N VAL A 22 34.18 9.86 11.63
CA VAL A 22 32.97 9.20 11.13
C VAL A 22 33.20 7.71 11.32
N THR A 23 32.58 7.13 12.34
CA THR A 23 32.53 5.67 12.47
C THR A 23 31.51 5.17 11.46
N GLU A 24 31.96 4.47 10.42
CA GLU A 24 31.05 3.70 9.58
C GLU A 24 30.48 2.55 10.43
N THR A 25 29.22 2.70 10.85
CA THR A 25 28.50 1.60 11.50
C THR A 25 28.19 0.54 10.45
N GLN A 26 29.01 -0.50 10.38
CA GLN A 26 28.75 -1.69 9.56
C GLN A 26 27.44 -2.35 10.03
N ALA A 27 26.55 -2.65 9.09
CA ALA A 27 25.32 -3.39 9.36
C ALA A 27 25.66 -4.78 9.94
N ARG A 28 25.21 -5.05 11.17
CA ARG A 28 25.48 -6.33 11.86
C ARG A 28 24.39 -7.35 11.59
N ILE A 29 24.76 -8.62 11.65
CA ILE A 29 23.80 -9.73 11.71
C ILE A 29 23.60 -10.10 13.19
N ILE A 30 22.37 -9.98 13.66
CA ILE A 30 21.94 -10.42 14.98
C ILE A 30 21.24 -11.76 14.80
N ALA A 31 21.96 -12.84 15.08
CA ALA A 31 21.39 -14.19 15.05
C ALA A 31 20.43 -14.37 16.25
N VAL A 32 19.21 -14.82 15.96
CA VAL A 32 18.23 -15.18 16.98
C VAL A 32 18.42 -16.64 17.37
N ALA A 33 18.36 -16.97 18.67
CA ALA A 33 18.58 -18.34 19.15
C ALA A 33 17.51 -19.33 18.62
N ASP A 34 16.26 -18.89 18.55
CA ASP A 34 15.12 -19.64 18.01
C ASP A 34 14.08 -18.67 17.42
N CYS A 35 13.03 -19.20 16.79
CA CYS A 35 11.96 -18.37 16.19
C CYS A 35 10.85 -17.96 17.18
N SER A 36 11.03 -18.17 18.49
CA SER A 36 10.03 -17.78 19.49
C SER A 36 9.85 -16.26 19.54
N GLN A 37 8.61 -15.85 19.86
CA GLN A 37 8.23 -14.44 19.93
C GLN A 37 9.18 -13.60 20.80
N GLN A 38 9.53 -14.12 21.98
CA GLN A 38 10.38 -13.41 22.94
C GLN A 38 11.81 -13.20 22.42
N GLN A 39 12.42 -14.23 21.81
CA GLN A 39 13.78 -14.13 21.30
C GLN A 39 13.85 -13.18 20.09
N VAL A 40 12.85 -13.24 19.20
CA VAL A 40 12.78 -12.34 18.05
C VAL A 40 12.60 -10.88 18.49
N GLN A 41 11.70 -10.60 19.43
CA GLN A 41 11.55 -9.22 19.94
C GLN A 41 12.81 -8.72 20.65
N LYS A 42 13.49 -9.57 21.44
CA LYS A 42 14.75 -9.21 22.11
C LYS A 42 15.84 -8.84 21.09
N ALA A 43 15.95 -9.58 19.99
CA ALA A 43 16.91 -9.29 18.93
C ALA A 43 16.57 -8.00 18.17
N ILE A 44 15.29 -7.74 17.91
CA ILE A 44 14.83 -6.47 17.32
C ILE A 44 15.17 -5.30 18.25
N ASP A 45 14.90 -5.43 19.54
CA ASP A 45 15.19 -4.38 20.53
C ASP A 45 16.69 -4.05 20.59
N ALA A 46 17.56 -5.05 20.39
CA ALA A 46 19.01 -4.88 20.36
C ALA A 46 19.57 -4.33 19.02
N ALA A 47 18.76 -4.34 17.96
CA ALA A 47 19.19 -3.94 16.63
C ALA A 47 19.34 -2.43 16.48
N ALA A 48 20.38 -2.00 15.76
CA ALA A 48 20.55 -0.63 15.28
C ALA A 48 20.08 -0.49 13.83
N ASN A 49 19.96 0.74 13.34
CA ASN A 49 19.65 0.99 11.93
C ASN A 49 20.71 0.35 11.02
N GLY A 50 20.25 -0.33 9.97
CA GLY A 50 21.05 -1.12 9.05
C GLY A 50 21.18 -2.59 9.44
N ASP A 51 20.99 -2.97 10.71
CA ASP A 51 21.18 -4.34 11.17
C ASP A 51 20.17 -5.33 10.56
N THR A 52 20.57 -6.60 10.48
CA THR A 52 19.73 -7.72 10.09
C THR A 52 19.46 -8.63 11.30
N VAL A 53 18.20 -8.79 11.67
CA VAL A 53 17.74 -9.80 12.63
C VAL A 53 17.50 -11.10 11.87
N LEU A 54 18.37 -12.09 12.06
CA LEU A 54 18.33 -13.37 11.36
C LEU A 54 17.64 -14.43 12.23
N VAL A 55 16.41 -14.76 11.88
CA VAL A 55 15.58 -15.75 12.58
C VAL A 55 15.84 -17.14 11.99
N PRO A 56 16.21 -18.14 12.80
CA PRO A 56 16.55 -19.47 12.29
C PRO A 56 15.30 -20.22 11.78
N ALA A 57 15.53 -21.34 11.12
CA ALA A 57 14.47 -22.28 10.78
C ALA A 57 13.82 -22.82 12.06
N GLY A 58 12.51 -23.07 12.00
CA GLY A 58 11.72 -23.52 13.12
C GLY A 58 10.26 -23.08 12.98
N THR A 59 9.43 -23.60 13.87
CA THR A 59 8.03 -23.21 13.98
C THR A 59 7.80 -22.59 15.34
N ALA A 60 7.13 -21.44 15.37
CA ALA A 60 6.71 -20.80 16.60
C ALA A 60 5.26 -20.32 16.50
N THR A 61 4.63 -20.25 17.65
CA THR A 61 3.33 -19.58 17.80
C THR A 61 3.56 -18.22 18.41
N TRP A 62 3.07 -17.18 17.75
CA TRP A 62 3.11 -15.81 18.26
C TRP A 62 1.70 -15.40 18.65
N THR A 63 1.56 -14.78 19.81
CA THR A 63 0.26 -14.40 20.38
C THR A 63 0.27 -12.93 20.80
N THR A 64 -0.76 -12.21 20.38
CA THR A 64 -1.09 -10.90 20.93
C THR A 64 -1.98 -11.07 22.17
N SER A 65 -1.49 -10.69 23.34
CA SER A 65 -2.23 -10.83 24.59
C SER A 65 -3.28 -9.74 24.84
N GLN A 66 -3.18 -8.59 24.16
CA GLN A 66 -4.09 -7.44 24.34
C GLN A 66 -4.33 -6.69 23.03
N GLN A 67 -5.48 -6.04 22.89
CA GLN A 67 -5.76 -5.14 21.76
C GLN A 67 -4.67 -4.07 21.65
N ASN A 68 -4.23 -3.76 20.42
CA ASN A 68 -3.16 -2.83 20.11
C ASN A 68 -1.75 -3.20 20.60
N ARG A 69 -1.53 -4.41 21.15
CA ARG A 69 -0.18 -4.87 21.53
C ARG A 69 0.27 -6.00 20.60
N PRO A 70 0.97 -5.69 19.49
CA PRO A 70 1.37 -6.72 18.54
C PRO A 70 2.25 -7.77 19.19
N ALA A 71 2.30 -8.98 18.62
CA ALA A 71 3.18 -10.02 19.14
C ALA A 71 4.66 -9.63 18.99
N VAL A 72 5.02 -9.04 17.84
CA VAL A 72 6.32 -8.43 17.55
C VAL A 72 6.13 -7.03 16.97
N VAL A 73 6.97 -6.09 17.39
CA VAL A 73 7.02 -4.73 16.87
C VAL A 73 8.43 -4.35 16.42
N ILE A 74 8.54 -3.80 15.20
CA ILE A 74 9.83 -3.37 14.62
C ILE A 74 10.30 -2.03 15.20
N SER A 75 9.43 -1.02 15.21
CA SER A 75 9.74 0.31 15.74
C SER A 75 8.87 0.65 16.93
N LYS A 76 9.49 1.11 18.01
CA LYS A 76 8.79 1.62 19.19
C LYS A 76 8.74 3.15 19.15
N LYS A 77 7.83 3.76 19.89
CA LYS A 77 7.76 5.23 19.95
C LYS A 77 9.08 5.78 20.50
N GLY A 78 9.80 6.57 19.70
CA GLY A 78 11.11 7.12 20.06
C GLY A 78 12.31 6.19 19.78
N ASP A 79 12.08 5.02 19.16
CA ASP A 79 13.10 4.08 18.70
C ASP A 79 12.68 3.53 17.32
N GLU A 80 12.64 4.41 16.31
CA GLU A 80 12.34 4.01 14.95
C GLU A 80 13.51 3.29 14.29
N LYS A 81 13.30 2.01 13.95
CA LYS A 81 14.34 1.12 13.44
C LYS A 81 14.23 0.91 11.93
N GLN A 82 15.39 0.94 11.28
CA GLN A 82 15.59 0.61 9.86
C GLN A 82 16.32 -0.72 9.74
N ILE A 83 15.62 -1.83 9.94
CA ILE A 83 16.24 -3.17 10.00
C ILE A 83 15.71 -4.10 8.91
N THR A 84 16.47 -5.15 8.65
CA THR A 84 15.96 -6.33 7.94
C THR A 84 15.59 -7.42 8.96
N LEU A 85 14.32 -7.80 9.02
CA LEU A 85 13.87 -9.01 9.72
C LEU A 85 13.81 -10.16 8.71
N LYS A 86 14.68 -11.15 8.87
CA LYS A 86 14.88 -12.22 7.88
C LYS A 86 14.70 -13.61 8.50
N GLY A 87 13.72 -14.35 8.01
CA GLY A 87 13.57 -15.77 8.27
C GLY A 87 14.48 -16.62 7.36
N ALA A 88 14.59 -17.91 7.67
CA ALA A 88 15.41 -18.87 6.94
C ALA A 88 14.85 -19.25 5.55
N GLY A 89 13.64 -18.77 5.20
CA GLY A 89 12.96 -19.00 3.93
C GLY A 89 11.52 -19.48 4.10
N ILE A 90 10.73 -19.37 3.03
CA ILE A 90 9.36 -19.91 2.96
C ILE A 90 9.38 -21.40 3.34
N GLY A 91 8.49 -21.79 4.25
CA GLY A 91 8.37 -23.16 4.78
C GLY A 91 9.43 -23.55 5.81
N LYS A 92 10.45 -22.70 6.06
CA LYS A 92 11.52 -22.97 7.02
C LYS A 92 11.33 -22.22 8.33
N THR A 93 11.06 -20.92 8.29
CA THR A 93 10.68 -20.15 9.48
C THR A 93 9.17 -19.91 9.43
N VAL A 94 8.42 -20.69 10.20
CA VAL A 94 6.95 -20.72 10.18
C VAL A 94 6.39 -20.11 11.45
N ILE A 95 5.66 -19.02 11.31
CA ILE A 95 5.02 -18.32 12.42
C ILE A 95 3.51 -18.53 12.33
N THR A 96 2.95 -19.19 13.36
CA THR A 96 1.50 -19.34 13.49
C THR A 96 0.96 -18.27 14.42
N ASP A 97 0.00 -17.50 13.94
CA ASP A 97 -0.81 -16.64 14.77
C ASP A 97 -1.84 -17.46 15.55
N SER A 98 -1.81 -17.33 16.87
CA SER A 98 -2.89 -17.81 17.75
C SER A 98 -3.58 -16.66 18.47
N THR A 99 -3.51 -15.47 17.90
CA THR A 99 -4.22 -14.32 18.43
C THR A 99 -5.74 -14.50 18.27
N GLY A 100 -6.50 -14.03 19.26
CA GLY A 100 -7.97 -14.07 19.21
C GLY A 100 -8.58 -13.24 18.07
N PRO A 101 -9.92 -13.29 17.90
CA PRO A 101 -10.61 -12.68 16.76
C PRO A 101 -10.85 -11.16 16.91
N LYS A 102 -10.21 -10.46 17.84
CA LYS A 102 -10.54 -9.04 18.14
C LYS A 102 -9.87 -8.09 17.15
N CYS A 103 -10.45 -6.92 16.89
CA CYS A 103 -9.83 -5.92 16.02
C CYS A 103 -8.44 -5.46 16.54
N PHE A 104 -7.55 -5.03 15.64
CA PHE A 104 -6.18 -4.54 15.92
C PHE A 104 -5.23 -5.51 16.61
N GLN A 105 -5.55 -6.79 16.52
CA GLN A 105 -4.72 -7.90 16.94
C GLN A 105 -3.92 -8.39 15.71
N VAL A 106 -2.61 -8.10 15.73
CA VAL A 106 -1.70 -8.26 14.59
C VAL A 106 -0.41 -8.92 15.06
N VAL A 107 0.10 -9.89 14.30
CA VAL A 107 1.35 -10.60 14.64
C VAL A 107 2.54 -9.67 14.58
N ILE A 108 2.70 -8.93 13.47
CA ILE A 108 3.77 -7.95 13.30
C ILE A 108 3.19 -6.55 13.06
N LYS A 109 3.60 -5.58 13.89
CA LYS A 109 3.45 -4.15 13.56
C LYS A 109 4.79 -3.51 13.29
N THR A 110 4.82 -2.60 12.33
CA THR A 110 6.03 -1.81 12.07
C THR A 110 6.19 -0.64 13.05
N SER A 111 5.11 -0.21 13.72
CA SER A 111 5.11 0.83 14.76
C SER A 111 4.13 0.49 15.90
N GLU A 112 4.51 0.81 17.15
CA GLU A 112 3.62 0.69 18.33
C GLU A 112 2.49 1.71 18.33
N THR A 113 2.77 2.93 17.90
CA THR A 113 1.75 3.96 17.79
C THR A 113 1.01 3.75 16.49
N GLY A 114 -0.28 3.42 16.55
CA GLY A 114 -1.20 3.58 15.42
C GLY A 114 -1.38 5.06 15.02
N ILE A 115 -0.34 5.90 15.16
CA ILE A 115 -0.34 7.33 14.87
C ILE A 115 0.41 7.52 13.54
N PHE A 116 -0.21 7.06 12.46
CA PHE A 116 -0.87 7.90 11.47
C PHE A 116 -0.42 9.35 11.16
N SER A 117 0.33 10.09 11.99
CA SER A 117 0.71 11.48 11.64
C SER A 117 2.11 11.58 11.05
N GLY A 118 2.15 11.83 9.74
CA GLY A 118 3.36 12.18 8.98
C GLY A 118 4.02 10.99 8.27
N ILE A 119 4.55 11.26 7.07
CA ILE A 119 5.40 10.31 6.36
C ILE A 119 6.81 10.42 6.95
N LYS A 120 7.38 9.32 7.40
CA LYS A 120 8.82 9.26 7.75
C LYS A 120 9.53 8.29 6.82
N GLU A 121 10.68 8.70 6.26
CA GLU A 121 11.55 7.79 5.52
C GLU A 121 12.25 6.84 6.51
N LYS A 122 11.64 5.67 6.71
CA LYS A 122 12.10 4.65 7.65
C LYS A 122 12.02 3.30 6.94
N PRO A 123 12.98 3.00 6.05
CA PRO A 123 13.02 1.74 5.34
C PRO A 123 13.17 0.57 6.32
N PHE A 124 12.34 -0.44 6.19
CA PHE A 124 12.53 -1.74 6.84
C PHE A 124 12.26 -2.84 5.81
N ARG A 125 12.78 -4.03 6.06
CA ARG A 125 12.52 -5.20 5.21
C ARG A 125 12.05 -6.39 6.05
N ILE A 126 11.00 -7.07 5.60
CA ILE A 126 10.54 -8.34 6.18
C ILE A 126 10.60 -9.40 5.09
N THR A 127 11.39 -10.45 5.29
CA THR A 127 11.64 -11.45 4.24
C THR A 127 11.85 -12.88 4.74
N GLY A 128 11.50 -13.86 3.93
CA GLY A 128 11.85 -15.27 4.17
C GLY A 128 11.04 -15.97 5.25
N PHE A 129 9.79 -15.57 5.48
CA PHE A 129 8.89 -16.18 6.45
C PHE A 129 7.71 -16.90 5.79
N THR A 130 7.16 -17.89 6.48
CA THR A 130 5.77 -18.30 6.29
C THR A 130 4.96 -17.86 7.50
N PHE A 131 3.89 -17.10 7.29
CA PHE A 131 2.94 -16.74 8.33
C PHE A 131 1.62 -17.49 8.13
N LYS A 132 1.05 -18.02 9.21
CA LYS A 132 -0.24 -18.75 9.21
C LYS A 132 -1.16 -18.26 10.33
N GLY A 133 -2.44 -18.59 10.26
CA GLY A 133 -3.42 -18.35 11.34
C GLY A 133 -4.26 -17.09 11.13
N THR A 134 -5.46 -17.05 11.70
CA THR A 134 -6.53 -16.20 11.17
C THR A 134 -6.40 -14.70 11.43
N GLY A 135 -5.49 -14.24 12.29
CA GLY A 135 -5.46 -12.83 12.68
C GLY A 135 -6.73 -12.43 13.45
N GLY A 136 -6.64 -11.33 14.18
CA GLY A 136 -7.84 -10.55 14.50
C GLY A 136 -8.17 -9.57 13.37
N ASP A 137 -7.16 -8.91 12.81
CA ASP A 137 -7.33 -7.83 11.81
C ASP A 137 -6.38 -7.92 10.61
N ALA A 138 -5.13 -8.32 10.83
CA ALA A 138 -4.18 -8.75 9.80
C ALA A 138 -3.03 -9.56 10.45
N LEU A 139 -2.26 -10.33 9.68
CA LEU A 139 -1.01 -10.91 10.20
C LEU A 139 0.10 -9.87 10.34
N LEU A 140 0.26 -9.00 9.35
CA LEU A 140 1.28 -7.95 9.35
C LEU A 140 0.64 -6.63 8.95
N SER A 141 0.95 -5.57 9.70
CA SER A 141 0.54 -4.22 9.33
C SER A 141 1.69 -3.22 9.31
N THR A 142 1.69 -2.36 8.30
CA THR A 142 2.66 -1.26 8.14
C THR A 142 2.01 0.10 8.39
N THR A 143 2.77 1.03 8.95
CA THR A 143 2.29 2.36 9.36
C THR A 143 3.18 3.49 8.86
N GLY A 144 2.66 4.38 8.02
CA GLY A 144 3.17 5.75 7.81
C GLY A 144 4.61 5.92 7.30
N TYR A 145 5.30 4.82 7.00
CA TYR A 145 6.69 4.85 6.53
C TYR A 145 6.79 4.74 5.02
N THR A 146 7.85 5.28 4.46
CA THR A 146 8.23 5.07 3.06
C THR A 146 9.46 4.18 2.93
N ASN A 147 9.66 3.63 1.74
CA ASN A 147 10.82 2.82 1.37
C ASN A 147 10.91 1.47 2.10
N TRP A 148 9.78 0.93 2.56
CA TRP A 148 9.73 -0.41 3.15
C TRP A 148 9.52 -1.49 2.10
N ARG A 149 9.95 -2.72 2.43
CA ARG A 149 9.79 -3.90 1.57
C ARG A 149 9.31 -5.12 2.36
N ILE A 150 8.34 -5.85 1.81
CA ILE A 150 7.91 -7.16 2.30
C ILE A 150 8.06 -8.12 1.14
N ASP A 151 8.96 -9.10 1.26
CA ASP A 151 9.29 -9.95 0.12
C ASP A 151 9.58 -11.40 0.48
N HIS A 152 9.45 -12.32 -0.48
CA HIS A 152 9.74 -13.76 -0.28
C HIS A 152 9.06 -14.33 0.98
N CYS A 153 7.83 -13.89 1.25
CA CYS A 153 7.00 -14.36 2.34
C CYS A 153 5.81 -15.17 1.81
N SER A 154 5.38 -16.18 2.57
CA SER A 154 4.11 -16.89 2.33
C SER A 154 3.10 -16.54 3.42
N PHE A 155 1.86 -16.25 3.03
CA PHE A 155 0.73 -16.00 3.92
C PHE A 155 -0.34 -17.06 3.69
N GLU A 156 -0.55 -17.94 4.67
CA GLU A 156 -1.43 -19.11 4.54
C GLU A 156 -2.56 -19.04 5.58
N ASN A 157 -3.82 -19.12 5.15
CA ASN A 157 -4.98 -19.17 6.07
C ASN A 157 -5.01 -18.02 7.10
N SER A 158 -4.72 -16.81 6.62
CA SER A 158 -4.36 -15.67 7.44
C SER A 158 -5.49 -14.76 7.95
N GLY A 159 -6.76 -15.06 7.69
CA GLY A 159 -7.78 -14.02 7.59
C GLY A 159 -7.30 -12.93 6.63
N ARG A 160 -7.21 -11.66 7.06
CA ARG A 160 -6.48 -10.65 6.28
C ARG A 160 -4.96 -10.88 6.39
N SER A 161 -4.23 -11.00 5.28
CA SER A 161 -2.77 -11.19 5.37
C SER A 161 -2.07 -9.88 5.76
N LEU A 162 -2.31 -8.81 5.01
CA LEU A 162 -1.60 -7.54 5.12
C LEU A 162 -2.58 -6.37 5.26
N TRP A 163 -2.30 -5.46 6.19
CA TRP A 163 -2.88 -4.12 6.24
C TRP A 163 -1.77 -3.08 6.15
N VAL A 164 -1.64 -2.41 5.01
CA VAL A 164 -0.46 -1.57 4.72
C VAL A 164 -0.81 -0.12 4.42
N SER A 165 0.15 0.74 4.74
CA SER A 165 0.09 2.19 4.48
C SER A 165 1.49 2.73 4.18
N GLY A 166 1.58 4.02 3.84
CA GLY A 166 2.84 4.63 3.38
C GLY A 166 3.19 4.18 1.96
N PHE A 167 4.47 4.28 1.57
CA PHE A 167 4.90 3.89 0.22
C PHE A 167 6.00 2.85 0.28
N GLY A 168 5.83 1.75 -0.43
CA GLY A 168 6.73 0.61 -0.30
C GLY A 168 6.37 -0.50 -1.26
N LEU A 169 7.06 -1.61 -1.13
CA LEU A 169 7.03 -2.73 -2.06
C LEU A 169 6.61 -4.02 -1.36
N ILE A 170 5.67 -4.73 -1.96
CA ILE A 170 5.34 -6.12 -1.65
C ILE A 170 5.69 -6.93 -2.89
N ASP A 171 6.70 -7.78 -2.81
CA ASP A 171 7.16 -8.53 -3.99
C ASP A 171 7.54 -9.99 -3.72
N HIS A 172 7.43 -10.86 -4.73
CA HIS A 172 7.80 -12.28 -4.61
C HIS A 172 7.11 -13.00 -3.43
N CYS A 173 5.89 -12.57 -3.06
CA CYS A 173 5.12 -13.15 -1.98
C CYS A 173 4.05 -14.13 -2.49
N ILE A 174 3.69 -15.08 -1.65
CA ILE A 174 2.65 -16.08 -1.94
C ILE A 174 1.50 -15.86 -0.95
N PHE A 175 0.29 -15.70 -1.46
CA PHE A 175 -0.94 -15.63 -0.67
C PHE A 175 -1.78 -16.87 -0.96
N ASP A 176 -1.75 -17.87 -0.07
CA ASP A 176 -2.50 -19.13 -0.18
C ASP A 176 -3.73 -19.08 0.76
N LYS A 177 -4.89 -18.79 0.18
CA LYS A 177 -6.11 -18.36 0.87
C LYS A 177 -7.19 -19.43 0.86
N LYS A 178 -6.93 -20.56 1.53
CA LYS A 178 -7.95 -21.62 1.73
C LYS A 178 -9.07 -21.18 2.68
N ASP A 179 -8.75 -20.26 3.58
CA ASP A 179 -9.68 -19.59 4.51
C ASP A 179 -10.58 -18.53 3.86
N ASN A 180 -10.33 -18.20 2.58
CA ASN A 180 -11.01 -17.11 1.87
C ASN A 180 -10.86 -15.70 2.49
N GLY A 181 -9.83 -15.48 3.31
CA GLY A 181 -9.57 -14.15 3.86
C GLY A 181 -9.09 -13.17 2.78
N GLN A 182 -9.23 -11.87 3.03
CA GLN A 182 -8.65 -10.84 2.16
C GLN A 182 -7.12 -10.96 2.15
N SER A 183 -6.42 -10.75 1.03
CA SER A 183 -4.96 -10.82 1.06
C SER A 183 -4.37 -9.50 1.54
N ILE A 184 -4.58 -8.42 0.79
CA ILE A 184 -3.98 -7.12 1.07
C ILE A 184 -5.06 -6.05 1.18
N PHE A 185 -4.99 -5.25 2.25
CA PHE A 185 -5.76 -4.02 2.40
C PHE A 185 -4.80 -2.83 2.47
N VAL A 186 -4.98 -1.86 1.57
CA VAL A 186 -4.19 -0.62 1.55
C VAL A 186 -5.02 0.54 2.10
N SER A 187 -4.41 1.35 2.96
CA SER A 187 -5.06 2.53 3.53
C SER A 187 -4.05 3.67 3.71
N HIS A 188 -4.41 4.86 3.24
CA HIS A 188 -3.65 6.10 3.48
C HIS A 188 -4.45 7.06 4.36
N ARG A 189 -5.19 6.49 5.34
CA ARG A 189 -6.13 7.19 6.21
C ARG A 189 -5.57 8.48 6.79
N ASP A 190 -4.32 8.46 7.21
CA ASP A 190 -3.77 9.57 7.96
C ASP A 190 -2.60 10.28 7.24
N TYR A 191 -2.51 10.02 5.94
CA TYR A 191 -1.49 10.57 5.05
C TYR A 191 -1.44 12.11 5.10
N ALA A 192 -0.22 12.67 5.03
CA ALA A 192 0.04 14.11 5.07
C ALA A 192 -0.55 14.83 6.30
N GLY A 193 -0.63 14.14 7.45
CA GLY A 193 -1.08 14.72 8.72
C GLY A 193 -2.58 15.04 8.74
N LYS A 194 -3.38 14.35 7.93
CA LYS A 194 -4.83 14.52 7.80
C LYS A 194 -5.51 13.18 7.91
N GLU A 195 -6.64 13.12 8.61
CA GLU A 195 -7.37 11.88 8.83
C GLU A 195 -8.29 11.50 7.67
N HIS A 196 -8.86 10.30 7.76
CA HIS A 196 -9.91 9.78 6.87
C HIS A 196 -9.55 9.64 5.38
N GLY A 197 -8.30 9.87 4.98
CA GLY A 197 -7.83 9.87 3.61
C GLY A 197 -7.78 11.27 2.97
N ASP A 198 -8.14 12.33 3.72
CA ASP A 198 -8.22 13.69 3.18
C ASP A 198 -6.89 14.21 2.68
N GLY A 199 -5.80 13.87 3.38
CA GLY A 199 -4.47 14.28 2.93
C GLY A 199 -4.14 13.69 1.58
N SER A 200 -4.53 12.43 1.33
CA SER A 200 -4.28 11.79 0.04
C SER A 200 -5.12 12.42 -1.07
N TRP A 201 -6.38 12.78 -0.79
CA TRP A 201 -7.25 13.48 -1.74
C TRP A 201 -6.85 14.93 -1.99
N LYS A 202 -6.28 15.61 -0.99
CA LYS A 202 -5.76 16.97 -1.14
C LYS A 202 -4.45 17.05 -1.93
N ASN A 203 -3.62 16.01 -1.85
CA ASN A 203 -2.34 16.00 -2.56
C ASN A 203 -2.54 15.69 -4.06
N PRO A 204 -1.63 16.18 -4.93
CA PRO A 204 -1.67 15.87 -6.36
C PRO A 204 -1.73 14.36 -6.64
N LEU A 205 -2.38 13.98 -7.74
CA LEU A 205 -2.29 12.62 -8.27
C LEU A 205 -0.85 12.35 -8.70
N SER A 206 -0.35 11.16 -8.42
CA SER A 206 1.06 10.79 -8.63
C SER A 206 1.16 9.41 -9.31
N LEU A 207 0.41 9.20 -10.40
CA LEU A 207 0.54 7.95 -11.16
C LEU A 207 1.93 7.87 -11.80
N GLY A 208 2.50 6.67 -11.85
CA GLY A 208 3.81 6.43 -12.45
C GLY A 208 4.98 6.92 -11.59
N THR A 209 4.79 7.08 -10.28
CA THR A 209 5.84 7.48 -9.34
C THR A 209 5.93 6.53 -8.14
N GLU A 210 6.97 6.66 -7.33
CA GLU A 210 7.20 5.89 -6.09
C GLU A 210 6.14 6.10 -5.00
N LYS A 211 5.19 7.03 -5.17
CA LYS A 211 4.22 7.45 -4.14
C LYS A 211 2.97 6.57 -4.11
N ALA A 212 3.18 5.26 -4.03
CA ALA A 212 2.15 4.25 -3.91
C ALA A 212 2.65 3.04 -3.12
N VAL A 213 1.73 2.16 -2.73
CA VAL A 213 2.08 0.79 -2.37
C VAL A 213 2.17 -0.02 -3.66
N TYR A 214 3.36 -0.53 -3.97
CA TYR A 214 3.62 -1.42 -5.08
C TYR A 214 3.43 -2.87 -4.65
N ILE A 215 2.71 -3.63 -5.45
CA ILE A 215 2.54 -5.07 -5.33
C ILE A 215 2.95 -5.67 -6.67
N GLU A 216 4.08 -6.37 -6.69
CA GLU A 216 4.62 -6.98 -7.92
C GLU A 216 5.14 -8.39 -7.74
N ASP A 217 5.15 -9.18 -8.81
CA ASP A 217 5.68 -10.55 -8.82
C ASP A 217 5.11 -11.45 -7.70
N CYS A 218 3.90 -11.17 -7.22
CA CYS A 218 3.23 -11.95 -6.19
C CYS A 218 2.27 -12.98 -6.80
N THR A 219 2.05 -14.07 -6.09
CA THR A 219 1.05 -15.09 -6.44
C THR A 219 -0.09 -15.08 -5.43
N PHE A 220 -1.32 -14.91 -5.91
CA PHE A 220 -2.54 -14.97 -5.11
C PHE A 220 -3.36 -16.19 -5.50
N LYS A 221 -3.65 -17.09 -4.56
CA LYS A 221 -4.39 -18.31 -4.81
C LYS A 221 -5.50 -18.52 -3.80
N TYR A 222 -6.72 -18.51 -4.30
CA TYR A 222 -7.93 -18.71 -3.50
C TYR A 222 -8.60 -20.03 -3.88
N TYR A 223 -9.32 -20.63 -2.92
CA TYR A 223 -9.92 -21.96 -3.12
C TYR A 223 -11.44 -21.95 -3.00
N ALA A 224 -12.01 -20.95 -2.32
CA ALA A 224 -13.44 -20.80 -2.15
C ALA A 224 -14.16 -20.55 -3.49
N GLN A 225 -15.43 -20.95 -3.57
CA GLN A 225 -16.29 -20.72 -4.74
C GLN A 225 -16.55 -19.23 -5.00
N LYS A 226 -16.60 -18.44 -3.93
CA LYS A 226 -16.74 -16.98 -3.97
C LYS A 226 -15.50 -16.37 -3.31
N PRO A 227 -14.42 -16.18 -4.06
CA PRO A 227 -13.17 -15.67 -3.50
C PRO A 227 -13.35 -14.25 -2.96
N ASN A 228 -12.70 -13.96 -1.84
CA ASN A 228 -12.51 -12.59 -1.38
C ASN A 228 -11.43 -11.89 -2.21
N ALA A 229 -11.22 -10.59 -1.98
CA ALA A 229 -10.31 -9.79 -2.79
C ALA A 229 -8.84 -10.04 -2.43
N ALA A 230 -8.00 -10.20 -3.45
CA ALA A 230 -6.54 -10.22 -3.35
C ALA A 230 -6.00 -8.84 -2.94
N LEU A 231 -6.61 -7.78 -3.48
CA LEU A 231 -6.32 -6.40 -3.13
C LEU A 231 -7.63 -5.68 -2.84
N ASP A 232 -7.60 -4.89 -1.77
CA ASP A 232 -8.61 -3.91 -1.40
C ASP A 232 -7.98 -2.62 -0.89
N GLY A 233 -8.73 -1.52 -0.95
CA GLY A 233 -8.29 -0.26 -0.41
C GLY A 233 -9.38 0.81 -0.36
N CYS A 234 -9.26 1.68 0.65
CA CYS A 234 -9.99 2.94 0.78
C CYS A 234 -9.16 3.92 1.60
N PHE A 235 -9.79 4.94 2.18
CA PHE A 235 -9.12 5.97 2.99
C PHE A 235 -7.97 6.63 2.22
N GLY A 236 -8.23 7.01 0.97
CA GLY A 236 -7.23 7.65 0.12
C GLY A 236 -6.11 6.74 -0.35
N ALA A 237 -6.29 5.41 -0.30
CA ALA A 237 -5.28 4.46 -0.74
C ALA A 237 -4.73 4.75 -2.15
N ARG A 238 -3.42 4.57 -2.33
CA ARG A 238 -2.68 4.70 -3.60
C ARG A 238 -1.93 3.41 -3.87
N VAL A 239 -2.27 2.72 -4.96
CA VAL A 239 -1.76 1.36 -5.22
C VAL A 239 -1.24 1.20 -6.65
N VAL A 240 -0.19 0.42 -6.81
CA VAL A 240 0.25 -0.14 -8.09
C VAL A 240 0.26 -1.66 -7.94
N PHE A 241 -0.53 -2.35 -8.74
CA PHE A 241 -0.69 -3.79 -8.71
C PHE A 241 -0.31 -4.35 -10.08
N ARG A 242 0.92 -4.86 -10.21
CA ARG A 242 1.52 -5.20 -11.50
C ARG A 242 2.26 -6.52 -11.54
N HIS A 243 2.33 -7.18 -12.69
CA HIS A 243 3.13 -8.40 -12.85
C HIS A 243 2.77 -9.55 -11.88
N ASN A 244 1.55 -9.54 -11.33
CA ASN A 244 1.10 -10.56 -10.38
C ASN A 244 0.38 -11.71 -11.10
N THR A 245 0.40 -12.88 -10.46
CA THR A 245 -0.39 -14.05 -10.86
C THR A 245 -1.55 -14.25 -9.88
N LEU A 246 -2.78 -14.28 -10.39
CA LEU A 246 -4.00 -14.44 -9.61
C LEU A 246 -4.75 -15.69 -10.08
N ILE A 247 -4.98 -16.62 -9.16
CA ILE A 247 -5.71 -17.86 -9.42
C ILE A 247 -6.95 -17.88 -8.53
N ASN A 248 -8.12 -17.88 -9.17
CA ASN A 248 -9.44 -17.77 -8.53
C ASN A 248 -9.53 -16.53 -7.63
N ALA A 249 -8.95 -15.39 -8.03
CA ALA A 249 -8.90 -14.19 -7.20
C ALA A 249 -9.35 -12.95 -7.98
N HIS A 250 -9.59 -11.84 -7.30
CA HIS A 250 -9.96 -10.58 -7.95
C HIS A 250 -9.42 -9.39 -7.17
N VAL A 251 -9.41 -8.23 -7.81
CA VAL A 251 -9.15 -6.94 -7.18
C VAL A 251 -10.48 -6.25 -6.93
N ALA A 252 -10.69 -5.70 -5.74
CA ALA A 252 -11.82 -4.85 -5.45
C ALA A 252 -11.31 -3.60 -4.75
N VAL A 253 -11.98 -2.45 -4.88
CA VAL A 253 -11.64 -1.26 -4.09
C VAL A 253 -12.93 -0.65 -3.57
N HIS A 254 -12.82 0.09 -2.47
CA HIS A 254 -13.98 0.61 -1.73
C HIS A 254 -14.27 2.07 -2.09
N GLY A 255 -15.56 2.39 -2.20
CA GLY A 255 -16.05 3.76 -2.32
C GLY A 255 -16.36 4.38 -0.95
N THR A 256 -16.93 5.58 -0.97
CA THR A 256 -17.36 6.30 0.25
C THR A 256 -18.52 5.62 0.97
N GLU A 257 -19.15 4.60 0.40
CA GLU A 257 -20.20 3.80 1.05
C GLU A 257 -19.72 2.93 2.23
N SER A 258 -18.40 2.76 2.39
CA SER A 258 -17.84 1.56 3.03
C SER A 258 -17.55 1.69 4.52
N SER A 259 -17.07 2.85 4.99
CA SER A 259 -16.44 2.94 6.33
C SER A 259 -16.61 4.31 6.97
N GLY A 260 -17.84 4.66 7.35
CA GLY A 260 -18.16 5.93 8.00
C GLY A 260 -17.56 7.11 7.23
N ARG A 261 -16.80 7.98 7.91
CA ARG A 261 -16.14 9.14 7.29
C ARG A 261 -14.96 8.75 6.36
N GLY A 262 -14.62 7.48 6.17
CA GLY A 262 -13.55 7.12 5.23
C GLY A 262 -13.80 7.64 3.81
N ARG A 263 -12.79 8.30 3.22
CA ARG A 263 -12.77 8.62 1.78
C ARG A 263 -12.59 7.34 0.96
N SER A 264 -12.92 7.38 -0.33
CA SER A 264 -12.64 6.24 -1.23
C SER A 264 -11.13 6.06 -1.43
N ILE A 265 -10.74 5.01 -2.15
CA ILE A 265 -9.41 4.88 -2.74
C ILE A 265 -9.07 6.10 -3.59
N ARG A 266 -7.83 6.59 -3.53
CA ARG A 266 -7.39 7.76 -4.29
C ARG A 266 -6.99 7.39 -5.71
N SER A 267 -6.18 6.34 -5.85
CA SER A 267 -5.65 5.93 -7.14
C SER A 267 -5.22 4.47 -7.23
N TYR A 268 -5.24 3.94 -8.45
CA TYR A 268 -4.76 2.59 -8.77
C TYR A 268 -4.10 2.53 -10.16
N GLU A 269 -3.01 1.77 -10.26
CA GLU A 269 -2.41 1.37 -11.53
C GLU A 269 -2.39 -0.16 -11.54
N ILE A 270 -3.26 -0.78 -12.35
CA ILE A 270 -3.43 -2.25 -12.37
C ILE A 270 -3.01 -2.75 -13.75
N TYR A 271 -1.81 -3.33 -13.87
CA TYR A 271 -1.31 -3.70 -15.20
C TYR A 271 -0.40 -4.91 -15.28
N SER A 272 -0.33 -5.52 -16.47
CA SER A 272 0.55 -6.67 -16.72
C SER A 272 0.32 -7.85 -15.76
N ASN A 273 -0.88 -8.01 -15.21
CA ASN A 273 -1.21 -9.15 -14.34
C ASN A 273 -1.84 -10.30 -15.15
N SER A 274 -1.62 -11.52 -14.68
CA SER A 274 -2.30 -12.73 -15.18
C SER A 274 -3.38 -13.16 -14.21
N PHE A 275 -4.64 -13.09 -14.63
CA PHE A 275 -5.80 -13.55 -13.88
C PHE A 275 -6.32 -14.85 -14.48
N ASP A 276 -6.45 -15.89 -13.67
CA ASP A 276 -7.03 -17.16 -14.06
C ASP A 276 -8.20 -17.52 -13.13
N MET A 277 -9.39 -17.66 -13.68
CA MET A 277 -10.58 -18.15 -12.97
C MET A 277 -10.89 -19.57 -13.48
N PRO A 278 -10.28 -20.62 -12.91
CA PRO A 278 -10.32 -21.95 -13.50
C PRO A 278 -11.74 -22.56 -13.40
N PRO A 279 -12.18 -23.32 -14.42
CA PRO A 279 -13.46 -24.03 -14.37
C PRO A 279 -13.59 -24.96 -13.14
N PRO A 280 -14.82 -25.19 -12.64
CA PRO A 280 -16.09 -24.61 -13.08
C PRO A 280 -16.39 -23.26 -12.40
N ARG A 281 -15.38 -22.56 -11.87
CA ARG A 281 -15.58 -21.33 -11.10
C ARG A 281 -15.94 -20.17 -12.02
N GLU A 282 -16.80 -19.29 -11.51
CA GLU A 282 -17.18 -18.05 -12.18
C GLU A 282 -17.08 -16.87 -11.23
N HIS A 283 -16.74 -15.70 -11.77
CA HIS A 283 -16.74 -14.45 -11.03
C HIS A 283 -17.26 -13.30 -11.88
N PHE A 284 -17.97 -12.37 -11.26
CA PHE A 284 -18.69 -11.30 -11.97
C PHE A 284 -17.74 -10.27 -12.62
N THR A 285 -16.51 -10.13 -12.12
CA THR A 285 -15.45 -9.28 -12.69
C THR A 285 -14.08 -9.65 -12.13
N ALA A 286 -12.98 -9.35 -12.83
CA ALA A 286 -11.64 -9.46 -12.25
C ALA A 286 -11.26 -8.22 -11.42
N ILE A 287 -11.80 -7.05 -11.78
CA ILE A 287 -11.52 -5.76 -11.14
C ILE A 287 -12.85 -5.08 -10.80
N PHE A 288 -13.07 -4.73 -9.53
CA PHE A 288 -14.29 -4.06 -9.08
C PHE A 288 -13.99 -2.70 -8.44
N LEU A 289 -14.47 -1.63 -9.07
CA LEU A 289 -14.09 -0.25 -8.76
C LEU A 289 -15.28 0.55 -8.25
N ARG A 290 -15.12 1.17 -7.07
CA ARG A 290 -16.17 1.96 -6.40
C ARG A 290 -15.81 3.42 -6.16
N GLY A 291 -14.69 3.87 -6.72
CA GLY A 291 -14.23 5.26 -6.66
C GLY A 291 -12.79 5.40 -7.16
N GLY A 292 -12.25 6.61 -7.05
CA GLY A 292 -10.88 6.94 -7.46
C GLY A 292 -10.67 7.02 -8.97
N THR A 293 -9.41 7.14 -9.38
CA THR A 293 -9.01 7.16 -10.80
C THR A 293 -7.65 6.48 -10.99
N GLY A 294 -7.23 6.25 -12.23
CA GLY A 294 -6.06 5.42 -12.48
C GLY A 294 -5.82 5.03 -13.91
N VAL A 295 -5.09 3.94 -14.06
CA VAL A 295 -4.90 3.22 -15.32
C VAL A 295 -5.06 1.71 -15.13
N ILE A 296 -5.61 1.03 -16.12
CA ILE A 296 -5.76 -0.43 -16.16
C ILE A 296 -5.31 -0.93 -17.52
N PHE A 297 -4.21 -1.68 -17.62
CA PHE A 297 -3.71 -2.06 -18.94
C PHE A 297 -2.90 -3.35 -18.97
N ASP A 298 -2.74 -3.96 -20.15
CA ASP A 298 -1.91 -5.15 -20.36
C ASP A 298 -2.26 -6.34 -19.45
N ASN A 299 -3.44 -6.39 -18.84
CA ASN A 299 -3.87 -7.54 -18.04
C ASN A 299 -4.42 -8.64 -18.95
N LYS A 300 -4.08 -9.89 -18.62
CA LYS A 300 -4.57 -11.07 -19.31
C LYS A 300 -5.47 -11.87 -18.37
N LEU A 301 -6.74 -11.98 -18.73
CA LEU A 301 -7.74 -12.74 -17.99
C LEU A 301 -8.09 -14.02 -18.75
N THR A 302 -8.12 -15.15 -18.06
CA THR A 302 -8.57 -16.44 -18.56
C THR A 302 -9.63 -17.06 -17.65
N GLY A 303 -10.50 -17.88 -18.24
CA GLY A 303 -11.51 -18.64 -17.53
C GLY A 303 -12.79 -17.86 -17.24
N GLY A 304 -13.44 -18.18 -16.11
CA GLY A 304 -14.82 -17.80 -15.78
C GLY A 304 -15.05 -16.36 -15.29
N TYR A 305 -14.22 -15.39 -15.66
CA TYR A 305 -14.55 -13.98 -15.41
C TYR A 305 -15.60 -13.50 -16.41
N ARG A 306 -16.62 -12.77 -15.94
CA ARG A 306 -17.68 -12.19 -16.80
C ARG A 306 -17.33 -10.81 -17.36
N ALA A 307 -16.35 -10.13 -16.78
CA ALA A 307 -15.89 -8.81 -17.20
C ALA A 307 -14.44 -8.58 -16.75
N LEU A 308 -13.72 -7.69 -17.45
CA LEU A 308 -12.44 -7.17 -17.00
C LEU A 308 -12.61 -6.34 -15.72
N ALA A 309 -13.29 -5.21 -15.88
CA ALA A 309 -13.46 -4.22 -14.84
C ALA A 309 -14.91 -3.73 -14.80
N LEU A 310 -15.46 -3.62 -13.59
CA LEU A 310 -16.77 -3.03 -13.35
C LEU A 310 -16.62 -1.80 -12.46
N ALA A 311 -17.02 -0.66 -12.99
CA ALA A 311 -17.09 0.62 -12.30
C ALA A 311 -18.49 0.85 -11.73
N THR A 312 -18.60 1.29 -10.48
CA THR A 312 -19.89 1.61 -9.87
C THR A 312 -19.75 2.72 -8.82
N ASN A 313 -20.88 3.21 -8.34
CA ASN A 313 -20.97 4.11 -7.19
C ASN A 313 -22.29 3.87 -6.46
N TYR A 314 -22.21 3.20 -5.30
CA TYR A 314 -23.41 2.82 -4.54
C TYR A 314 -24.20 4.03 -4.01
N ARG A 315 -23.52 5.16 -3.76
CA ARG A 315 -24.16 6.43 -3.36
C ARG A 315 -25.11 7.01 -4.41
N SER A 316 -25.04 6.56 -5.67
CA SER A 316 -26.01 6.96 -6.70
C SER A 316 -27.42 6.42 -6.41
N ARG A 317 -27.53 5.36 -5.59
CA ARG A 317 -28.78 4.61 -5.37
C ARG A 317 -29.26 4.67 -3.93
N ALA A 318 -28.34 4.66 -2.97
CA ALA A 318 -28.65 4.65 -1.55
C ALA A 318 -27.86 5.70 -0.77
N SER A 319 -28.32 6.00 0.44
CA SER A 319 -27.69 6.97 1.35
C SER A 319 -26.76 6.25 2.32
N TYR A 320 -25.53 6.77 2.49
CA TYR A 320 -24.50 6.19 3.36
C TYR A 320 -23.89 7.25 4.27
N PRO A 321 -24.19 7.28 5.59
CA PRO A 321 -23.64 8.29 6.50
C PRO A 321 -22.11 8.23 6.64
N PRO A 322 -21.40 9.37 6.78
CA PRO A 322 -21.91 10.75 6.74
C PRO A 322 -22.01 11.31 5.31
N TRP A 323 -21.63 10.52 4.32
CA TRP A 323 -21.53 10.95 2.94
C TRP A 323 -22.88 11.12 2.27
N GLY A 324 -23.96 10.48 2.72
CA GLY A 324 -25.32 10.60 2.20
C GLY A 324 -25.52 9.97 0.82
N LYS A 325 -26.67 10.23 0.18
CA LYS A 325 -26.93 9.85 -1.22
C LYS A 325 -26.39 10.93 -2.16
N CYS A 326 -25.99 10.56 -3.37
CA CYS A 326 -25.69 11.51 -4.44
C CYS A 326 -26.96 11.69 -5.28
N ASP A 327 -27.69 12.76 -5.00
CA ASP A 327 -29.00 13.06 -5.59
C ASP A 327 -29.22 14.56 -5.84
N GLY A 328 -28.15 15.37 -5.74
CA GLY A 328 -28.19 16.82 -5.90
C GLY A 328 -28.37 17.61 -4.60
N SER A 329 -28.73 16.96 -3.49
CA SER A 329 -28.93 17.64 -2.20
C SER A 329 -27.67 17.70 -1.33
N ASN A 330 -26.64 16.98 -1.71
CA ASN A 330 -25.56 16.63 -0.82
C ASN A 330 -24.35 17.55 -0.93
N LYS A 331 -24.03 18.27 0.14
CA LYS A 331 -22.91 19.25 0.16
C LYS A 331 -21.53 18.65 -0.09
N TRP A 332 -21.34 17.34 0.04
CA TRP A 332 -20.06 16.70 -0.22
C TRP A 332 -19.79 16.49 -1.72
N ASP A 333 -20.87 16.37 -2.50
CA ASP A 333 -20.81 16.06 -3.91
C ASP A 333 -20.59 17.32 -4.76
N GLY A 334 -20.14 17.13 -6.00
CA GLY A 334 -19.84 18.24 -6.89
C GLY A 334 -21.08 19.00 -7.38
N ASN A 335 -22.25 18.34 -7.39
CA ASN A 335 -23.56 18.91 -7.76
C ASN A 335 -23.53 19.78 -9.04
N GLN A 336 -22.71 19.39 -10.02
CA GLN A 336 -22.64 20.01 -11.35
C GLN A 336 -23.89 19.69 -12.19
N GLN A 337 -24.65 18.67 -11.81
CA GLN A 337 -25.93 18.30 -12.41
C GLN A 337 -26.99 18.10 -11.32
N PRO A 338 -28.29 18.22 -11.65
CA PRO A 338 -29.38 18.07 -10.68
C PRO A 338 -29.43 16.72 -9.96
N ASN A 339 -28.86 15.66 -10.54
CA ASN A 339 -28.77 14.34 -9.92
C ASN A 339 -27.60 14.20 -8.92
N GLY A 340 -26.80 15.24 -8.72
CA GLY A 340 -25.67 15.25 -7.79
C GLY A 340 -24.32 14.98 -8.42
N TYR A 341 -24.26 14.66 -9.72
CA TYR A 341 -22.99 14.40 -10.37
C TYR A 341 -21.99 15.57 -10.24
N PRO A 342 -20.69 15.28 -10.04
CA PRO A 342 -20.15 13.98 -9.63
C PRO A 342 -20.39 13.73 -8.13
N ALA A 343 -20.63 12.48 -7.74
CA ALA A 343 -20.52 12.10 -6.33
C ALA A 343 -19.06 12.26 -5.87
N ILE A 344 -18.84 12.63 -4.61
CA ILE A 344 -17.48 12.74 -4.06
C ILE A 344 -16.74 11.41 -4.20
N ASP A 345 -15.50 11.49 -4.67
CA ASP A 345 -14.57 10.38 -4.88
C ASP A 345 -14.99 9.34 -5.93
N GLN A 346 -16.05 9.57 -6.71
CA GLN A 346 -16.46 8.63 -7.74
C GLN A 346 -15.37 8.42 -8.81
N ILE A 347 -15.59 7.42 -9.68
CA ILE A 347 -14.73 7.14 -10.82
C ILE A 347 -14.44 8.42 -11.62
N GLY A 348 -13.16 8.63 -11.93
CA GLY A 348 -12.70 9.77 -12.73
C GLY A 348 -12.60 11.10 -11.96
N ARG A 349 -12.66 11.07 -10.62
CA ARG A 349 -12.41 12.25 -9.78
C ARG A 349 -11.00 12.25 -9.22
N SER A 350 -10.48 13.46 -9.06
CA SER A 350 -9.12 13.71 -8.59
C SER A 350 -9.10 14.70 -7.44
N THR A 351 -8.00 15.43 -7.32
CA THR A 351 -7.66 16.29 -6.19
C THR A 351 -8.75 17.32 -5.89
N ASP A 352 -9.00 17.51 -4.60
CA ASP A 352 -9.80 18.59 -4.05
C ASP A 352 -8.99 19.45 -3.06
N SER A 353 -9.55 20.57 -2.61
CA SER A 353 -8.94 21.40 -1.55
C SER A 353 -9.38 20.95 -0.15
N GLY A 354 -10.20 19.91 -0.08
CA GLY A 354 -10.94 19.42 1.08
C GLY A 354 -12.30 18.85 0.65
N PRO A 355 -12.87 17.90 1.40
CA PRO A 355 -14.16 17.31 1.05
C PRO A 355 -15.28 18.35 1.00
N GLY A 356 -16.16 18.21 -0.02
CA GLY A 356 -17.20 19.19 -0.32
C GLY A 356 -16.73 20.38 -1.16
N THR A 357 -15.45 20.41 -1.56
CA THR A 357 -14.97 21.31 -2.61
C THR A 357 -14.95 20.59 -3.96
N PRO A 358 -15.03 21.31 -5.10
CA PRO A 358 -15.04 20.68 -6.41
C PRO A 358 -13.80 19.80 -6.65
N GLN A 359 -14.03 18.56 -7.09
CA GLN A 359 -12.98 17.65 -7.54
C GLN A 359 -12.72 17.84 -9.03
N GLN A 360 -11.43 17.94 -9.39
CA GLN A 360 -11.02 17.96 -10.80
C GLN A 360 -11.44 16.65 -11.50
N LEU A 361 -11.87 16.78 -12.75
CA LEU A 361 -12.07 15.62 -13.63
C LEU A 361 -10.70 15.10 -14.05
N ASP A 362 -10.45 13.83 -13.77
CA ASP A 362 -9.24 13.12 -14.17
C ASP A 362 -9.65 11.68 -14.47
N PRO A 363 -10.04 11.39 -15.72
CA PRO A 363 -10.71 10.14 -16.06
C PRO A 363 -9.84 8.92 -15.77
N LEU A 364 -10.50 7.79 -15.50
CA LEU A 364 -9.85 6.48 -15.50
C LEU A 364 -9.57 6.06 -16.95
N TYR A 365 -8.38 5.52 -17.23
CA TYR A 365 -8.04 5.03 -18.57
C TYR A 365 -7.77 3.52 -18.55
N GLU A 366 -8.19 2.85 -19.60
CA GLU A 366 -7.97 1.42 -19.80
C GLU A 366 -7.51 1.16 -21.24
N TRP A 367 -6.56 0.24 -21.43
CA TRP A 367 -6.16 -0.22 -22.77
C TRP A 367 -5.49 -1.60 -22.76
N ASN A 368 -5.56 -2.32 -23.89
CA ASN A 368 -4.79 -3.56 -24.14
C ASN A 368 -4.99 -4.66 -23.09
N ASN A 369 -6.18 -4.75 -22.49
CA ASN A 369 -6.55 -5.86 -21.64
C ASN A 369 -7.29 -6.93 -22.45
N THR A 370 -7.12 -8.20 -22.06
CA THR A 370 -7.82 -9.30 -22.71
C THR A 370 -8.60 -10.15 -21.72
N LEU A 371 -9.77 -10.63 -22.14
CA LEU A 371 -10.54 -11.67 -21.47
C LEU A 371 -10.75 -12.83 -22.46
N ASN A 372 -10.19 -13.99 -22.13
CA ASN A 372 -10.20 -15.18 -23.00
C ASN A 372 -9.69 -14.88 -24.42
N GLY A 373 -8.67 -14.02 -24.52
CA GLY A 373 -8.04 -13.63 -25.78
C GLY A 373 -8.77 -12.52 -26.56
N ALA A 374 -9.99 -12.14 -26.16
CA ALA A 374 -10.70 -11.01 -26.75
C ALA A 374 -10.38 -9.71 -26.01
N ASN A 375 -10.41 -8.57 -26.71
CA ASN A 375 -10.29 -7.26 -26.09
C ASN A 375 -11.39 -7.06 -25.03
N ALA A 376 -11.03 -6.51 -23.88
CA ALA A 376 -11.96 -6.28 -22.78
C ALA A 376 -11.69 -4.93 -22.14
N GLY A 377 -12.75 -4.20 -21.79
CA GLY A 377 -12.65 -2.88 -21.18
C GLY A 377 -13.48 -2.74 -19.90
N ILE A 378 -13.59 -1.50 -19.42
CA ILE A 378 -14.42 -1.15 -18.27
C ILE A 378 -15.89 -1.10 -18.70
N ALA A 379 -16.77 -1.69 -17.88
CA ALA A 379 -18.21 -1.47 -17.96
C ALA A 379 -18.75 -0.84 -16.67
N VAL A 380 -19.87 -0.13 -16.77
CA VAL A 380 -20.55 0.44 -15.60
C VAL A 380 -21.54 -0.58 -15.05
N SER A 381 -21.36 -0.95 -13.79
CA SER A 381 -22.25 -1.85 -13.06
C SER A 381 -23.22 -1.05 -12.20
N GLY A 382 -24.51 -1.17 -12.48
CA GLY A 382 -25.56 -0.47 -11.73
C GLY A 382 -26.72 -0.07 -12.63
N GLY A 383 -27.72 0.55 -12.02
CA GLY A 383 -28.90 1.04 -12.76
C GLY A 383 -28.68 2.39 -13.43
N PRO A 384 -29.75 2.97 -13.98
CA PRO A 384 -29.71 4.24 -14.70
C PRO A 384 -29.06 5.38 -13.90
N GLU A 385 -29.20 5.39 -12.58
CA GLU A 385 -28.60 6.43 -11.72
C GLU A 385 -27.08 6.36 -11.72
N VAL A 386 -26.52 5.14 -11.64
CA VAL A 386 -25.08 4.92 -11.69
C VAL A 386 -24.54 5.25 -13.08
N GLN A 387 -25.26 4.85 -14.14
CA GLN A 387 -24.90 5.14 -15.53
C GLN A 387 -24.98 6.65 -15.87
N ALA A 388 -25.85 7.40 -15.18
CA ALA A 388 -25.88 8.85 -15.31
C ALA A 388 -24.67 9.52 -14.66
N HIS A 389 -24.21 8.98 -13.52
CA HIS A 389 -23.06 9.48 -12.78
C HIS A 389 -21.70 9.09 -13.37
N ILE A 390 -21.57 7.89 -13.93
CA ILE A 390 -20.31 7.38 -14.49
C ILE A 390 -20.51 7.11 -15.98
N LYS A 391 -19.79 7.85 -16.84
CA LYS A 391 -19.93 7.76 -18.30
C LYS A 391 -18.59 7.48 -18.98
N GLN A 392 -18.62 6.54 -19.94
CA GLN A 392 -17.53 6.37 -20.89
C GLN A 392 -17.35 7.65 -21.72
N GLY A 393 -16.10 8.02 -22.02
CA GLY A 393 -15.77 9.27 -22.71
C GLY A 393 -15.77 10.52 -21.82
N ARG A 394 -16.08 10.38 -20.52
CA ARG A 394 -16.05 11.48 -19.55
C ARG A 394 -15.36 11.09 -18.25
N ASP A 395 -15.85 10.05 -17.57
CA ASP A 395 -15.33 9.59 -16.28
C ASP A 395 -14.30 8.47 -16.44
N PHE A 396 -14.41 7.72 -17.54
CA PHE A 396 -13.42 6.75 -17.95
C PHE A 396 -13.34 6.63 -19.49
N HIS A 397 -12.23 6.09 -19.99
CA HIS A 397 -12.00 5.81 -21.40
C HIS A 397 -11.48 4.38 -21.55
N ASN A 398 -12.17 3.58 -22.37
CA ASN A 398 -11.70 2.27 -22.80
C ASN A 398 -10.80 2.42 -24.04
N ASP A 399 -9.95 1.43 -24.26
CA ASP A 399 -9.07 1.33 -25.44
C ASP A 399 -8.23 2.59 -25.70
N THR A 400 -7.88 3.31 -24.64
CA THR A 400 -7.22 4.62 -24.71
C THR A 400 -6.09 4.69 -23.71
N LYS A 401 -4.86 4.84 -24.20
CA LYS A 401 -3.71 5.14 -23.33
C LYS A 401 -3.88 6.51 -22.70
N ARG A 402 -3.72 6.60 -21.37
CA ARG A 402 -3.74 7.88 -20.64
C ARG A 402 -2.68 8.83 -21.19
N PRO A 403 -3.05 10.04 -21.65
CA PRO A 403 -2.08 11.01 -22.14
C PRO A 403 -1.02 11.37 -21.08
N GLY A 404 0.25 11.39 -21.46
CA GLY A 404 1.36 11.74 -20.58
C GLY A 404 1.70 10.73 -19.48
N TYR A 405 1.01 9.57 -19.44
CA TYR A 405 1.32 8.53 -18.46
C TYR A 405 2.46 7.63 -18.92
N THR A 406 3.42 7.43 -18.01
CA THR A 406 4.50 6.46 -18.11
C THR A 406 4.48 5.60 -16.84
N PRO A 407 4.44 4.26 -16.96
CA PRO A 407 4.57 3.38 -15.80
C PRO A 407 5.89 3.62 -15.06
N TYR A 408 5.87 3.52 -13.73
CA TYR A 408 7.09 3.59 -12.94
C TYR A 408 8.02 2.42 -13.28
N ILE A 409 9.33 2.60 -13.06
CA ILE A 409 10.35 1.58 -13.38
C ILE A 409 10.00 0.22 -12.77
N TYR A 410 10.19 -0.84 -13.56
CA TYR A 410 10.04 -2.24 -13.16
C TYR A 410 11.34 -3.02 -13.45
N PRO A 411 11.82 -3.87 -12.53
CA PRO A 411 11.30 -4.07 -11.17
C PRO A 411 11.43 -2.79 -10.33
N HIS A 412 10.65 -2.69 -9.25
CA HIS A 412 10.69 -1.53 -8.37
C HIS A 412 12.11 -1.36 -7.78
N PRO A 413 12.66 -0.14 -7.61
CA PRO A 413 14.04 0.06 -7.16
C PRO A 413 14.38 -0.52 -5.78
N LEU A 414 13.37 -0.77 -4.95
CA LEU A 414 13.54 -1.46 -3.65
C LEU A 414 13.92 -2.94 -3.80
N VAL A 415 13.80 -3.54 -4.99
CA VAL A 415 14.27 -4.91 -5.25
C VAL A 415 15.79 -5.02 -5.08
N SER A 416 16.54 -4.02 -5.55
CA SER A 416 18.01 -3.98 -5.51
C SER A 416 18.59 -3.25 -4.29
N ARG A 417 17.77 -2.58 -3.48
CA ARG A 417 18.25 -1.78 -2.33
C ARG A 417 18.51 -2.68 -1.11
N ALA A 418 19.76 -2.81 -0.68
CA ALA A 418 20.08 -3.28 0.66
C ALA A 418 19.68 -2.20 1.69
N THR A 419 19.22 -2.58 2.88
CA THR A 419 18.72 -1.66 3.92
C THR A 419 19.77 -0.73 4.56
N GLY A 420 20.92 -0.49 3.90
CA GLY A 420 22.04 0.28 4.44
C GLY A 420 22.53 1.48 3.61
N SER A 421 22.01 1.72 2.39
CA SER A 421 22.45 2.88 1.59
C SER A 421 21.48 4.06 1.74
N VAL A 422 21.74 4.92 2.73
CA VAL A 422 21.22 6.29 2.75
C VAL A 422 22.36 7.20 2.30
N THR A 423 22.36 7.58 1.03
CA THR A 423 23.11 8.76 0.59
C THR A 423 22.36 9.98 1.10
N MET A 424 22.94 10.66 2.08
CA MET A 424 22.47 11.98 2.50
C MET A 424 22.71 12.95 1.34
N GLU A 425 21.69 13.26 0.54
CA GLU A 425 21.75 14.43 -0.33
C GLU A 425 21.65 15.67 0.57
N THR A 426 22.80 16.29 0.83
CA THR A 426 22.85 17.63 1.40
C THR A 426 22.28 18.61 0.38
N GLU A 427 21.05 19.07 0.56
CA GLU A 427 20.58 20.28 -0.10
C GLU A 427 21.42 21.46 0.41
N SER A 428 22.34 21.94 -0.42
CA SER A 428 22.98 23.22 -0.21
C SER A 428 21.91 24.30 -0.40
N GLN A 429 21.58 25.02 0.67
CA GLN A 429 20.86 26.27 0.58
C GLN A 429 21.62 27.23 -0.35
N LYS A 430 20.91 27.74 -1.36
CA LYS A 430 21.20 29.01 -2.02
C LYS A 430 19.94 29.84 -2.06
#